data_AF-A0A9D2C181-F1
#
_entry.id   AF-A0A9D2C181-F1
#
_cell.length_a   1.000
_cell.length_b   1.000
_cell.length_c   1.000
_cell.angle_alpha   90.00
_cell.angle_beta   90.00
_cell.angle_gamma   90.00
#
_symmetry.space_group_name_H-M   'P 1'
#
loop_
_entity.id
_entity.type
_entity.pdbx_description
1 polymer ?
#
loop_
_entity_poly.entity_id
_entity_poly.type
_entity_poly.pdbx_seq_one_letter_code
_entity_poly.pdbx_strand_id
1 'polypeptide(L)' 'EVGSQAISYTTGVPAMVGAMMLLTGKWNKPGVYTVEEFDPDPYMDALNQWGLPWQIDENPVLVD' A
#
# COMPACT_ATOMS: atom_id res chain seq x y z
N GLU A 1 -11.15 10.74 22.23
CA GLU A 1 -10.42 11.29 21.07
C GLU A 1 -10.24 10.20 20.05
N VAL A 2 -10.92 10.17 18.90
CA VAL A 2 -10.35 9.57 17.66
C VAL A 2 -11.10 10.10 16.42
N GLY A 3 -10.92 11.38 16.10
CA GLY A 3 -11.42 11.99 14.86
C GLY A 3 -10.53 11.73 13.63
N SER A 4 -9.58 10.81 13.77
CA SER A 4 -8.47 10.51 12.85
C SER A 4 -8.48 9.07 12.31
N GLN A 5 -9.46 8.25 12.71
CA GLN A 5 -9.47 6.79 12.54
C GLN A 5 -9.22 6.32 11.10
N ALA A 6 -9.81 6.97 10.08
CA ALA A 6 -9.68 6.50 8.70
C ALA A 6 -8.41 7.03 8.02
N ILE A 7 -8.17 8.34 8.05
CA ILE A 7 -7.05 8.98 7.34
C ILE A 7 -5.70 8.50 7.89
N SER A 8 -5.56 8.41 9.21
CA SER A 8 -4.33 7.92 9.83
C SER A 8 -4.13 6.42 9.60
N TYR A 9 -5.20 5.64 9.48
CA TYR A 9 -5.12 4.20 9.21
C TYR A 9 -4.78 3.91 7.75
N THR A 10 -5.42 4.60 6.80
CA THR A 10 -5.11 4.48 5.37
C THR A 10 -3.74 5.03 5.01
N THR A 11 -3.15 5.89 5.85
CA THR A 11 -1.76 6.35 5.67
C THR A 11 -0.76 5.46 6.42
N GLY A 12 -1.10 5.03 7.62
CA GLY A 12 -0.22 4.26 8.49
C GLY A 12 0.04 2.83 8.03
N VAL A 13 -0.99 2.15 7.51
CA VAL A 13 -0.86 0.78 7.00
C VAL A 13 0.08 0.72 5.78
N PRO A 14 -0.08 1.57 4.75
CA PRO A 14 0.90 1.67 3.65
C PRO A 14 2.33 1.98 4.11
N ALA A 15 2.50 2.90 5.07
CA ALA A 15 3.82 3.24 5.59
C ALA A 15 4.50 2.04 6.28
N MET A 16 3.73 1.28 7.06
CA MET A 16 4.21 0.06 7.73
C MET A 16 4.55 -1.04 6.73
N VAL A 17 3.69 -1.27 5.73
CA VAL A 17 3.93 -2.27 4.68
C VAL A 17 5.14 -1.90 3.83
N GLY A 18 5.31 -0.62 3.46
CA GLY A 18 6.49 -0.15 2.73
C GLY A 18 7.79 -0.36 3.53
N ALA A 19 7.79 -0.04 4.82
CA ALA A 19 8.92 -0.34 5.70
C ALA A 19 9.20 -1.86 5.80
N MET A 20 8.16 -2.69 5.84
CA MET A 20 8.30 -4.14 5.81
C MET A 20 8.93 -4.65 4.52
N MET A 21 8.58 -4.08 3.36
CA MET A 21 9.18 -4.46 2.07
C MET A 21 10.68 -4.15 2.02
N LEU A 22 11.11 -3.04 2.64
CA LEU A 22 12.53 -2.72 2.79
C LEU A 22 13.24 -3.70 3.74
N LEU A 23 12.67 -3.96 4.92
CA LEU A 23 13.27 -4.84 5.94
C LEU A 23 13.36 -6.31 5.50
N THR A 24 12.39 -6.78 4.71
CA THR A 24 12.38 -8.14 4.14
C THR A 24 13.22 -8.27 2.87
N GLY A 25 13.80 -7.16 2.39
CA GLY A 25 14.66 -7.13 1.21
C GLY A 25 13.92 -7.22 -0.12
N LYS A 26 12.58 -7.25 -0.13
CA LYS A 26 11.75 -7.28 -1.34
C LYS A 26 11.88 -6.00 -2.16
N TRP A 27 12.07 -4.86 -1.50
CA TRP A 27 12.33 -3.56 -2.12
C TRP A 27 13.80 -3.13 -1.93
N ASN A 28 14.74 -4.03 -2.19
CA ASN A 28 16.16 -3.76 -2.01
C ASN A 28 16.85 -3.43 -3.35
N LYS A 29 16.93 -2.15 -3.69
CA LYS A 29 17.61 -1.64 -4.90
C LYS A 29 18.39 -0.36 -4.57
N PRO A 30 19.65 -0.20 -5.03
CA PRO A 30 20.43 1.00 -4.77
C PRO A 30 19.91 2.19 -5.57
N GLY A 31 19.57 3.29 -4.91
CA GLY A 31 19.01 4.50 -5.54
C GLY A 31 17.82 5.07 -4.77
N VAL A 32 17.15 6.05 -5.38
CA VAL A 32 15.88 6.60 -4.89
C VAL A 32 14.79 6.09 -5.82
N TYR A 33 13.76 5.47 -5.24
CA TYR A 33 12.69 4.83 -5.99
C TYR A 33 11.32 5.20 -5.43
N THR A 34 10.32 5.27 -6.30
CA THR A 34 8.92 5.33 -5.92
C THR A 34 8.32 3.93 -5.84
N VAL A 35 7.17 3.79 -5.17
CA VAL A 35 6.51 2.49 -4.92
C VAL A 35 6.10 1.77 -6.20
N GLU A 36 5.82 2.50 -7.27
CA GLU A 36 5.44 1.96 -8.60
C GLU A 36 6.62 1.33 -9.35
N GLU A 37 7.87 1.56 -8.90
CA GLU A 37 9.07 1.01 -9.52
C GLU A 37 9.44 -0.39 -9.00
N PHE A 38 8.66 -0.91 -8.05
CA PHE A 38 8.85 -2.24 -7.47
C PHE A 38 7.72 -3.19 -7.87
N ASP A 39 7.96 -4.48 -7.68
CA ASP A 39 6.93 -5.51 -7.79
C ASP A 39 5.77 -5.22 -6.81
N PRO A 40 4.54 -4.98 -7.32
CA PRO A 40 3.40 -4.60 -6.49
C PRO A 40 2.78 -5.79 -5.75
N ASP A 41 2.96 -7.02 -6.23
CA ASP A 41 2.29 -8.22 -5.71
C ASP A 41 2.48 -8.40 -4.18
N PRO A 42 3.72 -8.42 -3.63
CA PRO A 42 3.92 -8.62 -2.20
C PRO A 42 3.36 -7.46 -1.35
N TYR A 43 3.26 -6.26 -1.94
CA TYR A 43 2.73 -5.08 -1.27
C TYR A 43 1.20 -5.14 -1.20
N MET A 44 0.55 -5.48 -2.30
CA MET A 44 -0.90 -5.62 -2.40
C MET A 44 -1.44 -6.76 -1.53
N ASP A 45 -0.70 -7.87 -1.42
CA ASP A 45 -1.02 -8.96 -0.50
C ASP A 45 -0.94 -8.52 0.97
N ALA A 46 0.10 -7.78 1.33
CA ALA A 46 0.26 -7.28 2.68
C ALA A 46 -0.82 -6.25 3.04
N LEU A 47 -1.22 -5.36 2.11
CA LEU A 47 -2.34 -4.44 2.35
C LEU A 47 -3.63 -5.18 2.72
N ASN A 48 -3.97 -6.24 1.99
CA ASN A 48 -5.11 -7.09 2.29
C ASN A 48 -5.01 -7.70 3.71
N GLN A 49 -3.82 -8.19 4.08
CA GLN A 49 -3.59 -8.80 5.40
C GLN A 49 -3.70 -7.80 6.55
N TRP A 50 -3.20 -6.57 6.38
CA TRP A 50 -3.13 -5.56 7.44
C TRP A 50 -4.36 -4.65 7.53
N GLY A 51 -5.42 -5.01 6.79
CA GLY A 51 -6.77 -4.44 6.95
C GLY A 51 -7.16 -3.37 5.95
N LEU A 52 -6.45 -3.27 4.82
CA LEU A 52 -6.84 -2.48 3.65
C LEU A 52 -7.14 -3.40 2.46
N PRO A 53 -8.29 -4.10 2.48
CA PRO A 53 -8.71 -4.90 1.34
C PRO A 53 -8.96 -4.01 0.13
N TRP A 54 -8.41 -4.38 -1.03
CA TRP A 54 -8.64 -3.67 -2.29
C TRP A 54 -9.65 -4.42 -3.18
N GLN A 55 -10.25 -3.69 -4.12
CA GLN A 55 -11.20 -4.21 -5.09
C GLN A 55 -10.88 -3.65 -6.47
N ILE A 56 -11.15 -4.43 -7.51
CA ILE A 56 -11.03 -4.00 -8.92
C ILE A 56 -12.44 -4.03 -9.51
N ASP A 57 -12.83 -2.91 -10.12
CA ASP A 57 -14.00 -2.81 -10.97
C ASP A 57 -13.53 -2.64 -12.41
N GLU A 58 -13.79 -3.64 -13.26
CA GLU A 58 -13.40 -3.61 -14.69
C GLU A 58 -14.35 -2.77 -15.54
N ASN A 59 -15.53 -2.38 -15.01
CA ASN A 59 -16.51 -1.54 -15.70
C ASN A 59 -17.00 -0.40 -14.80
N PRO A 60 -16.10 0.52 -14.39
CA PRO A 60 -16.45 1.59 -13.47
C PRO A 60 -17.30 2.66 -14.14
N VAL A 61 -18.09 3.35 -13.34
CA VAL A 61 -18.77 4.59 -13.77
C VAL A 61 -17.71 5.67 -13.95
N LEU A 62 -17.58 6.19 -15.18
CA LEU A 62 -16.63 7.26 -15.48
C LEU A 62 -17.05 8.56 -14.79
N VAL A 63 -16.06 9.32 -14.33
CA VAL A 63 -16.27 10.70 -13.85
C VAL A 63 -16.21 11.65 -15.06
N ASP A 64 -17.15 12.59 -15.14
CA ASP A 64 -17.20 13.64 -16.17
C ASP A 64 -16.09 14.69 -16.00
#